data_AF-A0A5C6M9R4-F1
#
_entry.id   AF-A0A5C6M9R4-F1
#
_cell.length_a   1.000
_cell.length_b   1.000
_cell.length_c   1.000
_cell.angle_alpha   90.00
_cell.angle_beta   90.00
_cell.angle_gamma   90.00
#
_symmetry.space_group_name_H-M   'P 1'
#
loop_
_entity.id
_entity.type
_entity.pdbx_description
1 polymer ?
#
loop_
_entity_poly.entity_id
_entity_poly.type
_entity_poly.pdbx_seq_one_letter_code
_entity_poly.pdbx_strand_id
1 'polypeptide(L)'
;WAPEFIEAWSQLGCLQAELEEFEAAEESLRAALAIHPSNPDVLLSFAQLLDRLGRESEAVEYWRQYLQFDSRGPWSEHARMRVGGLESGTGGGCVAGAGLPLESLLD
;
A
#
# COMPACT_ATOMS: atom_id res chain seq x y z
N TRP A 1 17.35 15.95 4.01
CA TRP A 1 16.69 14.65 3.87
C TRP A 1 15.91 14.76 2.58
N ALA A 2 16.40 14.10 1.54
CA ALA A 2 16.08 14.44 0.16
C ALA A 2 14.82 13.66 -0.28
N PRO A 3 13.73 14.34 -0.68
CA PRO A 3 12.56 13.68 -1.25
C PRO A 3 12.98 12.70 -2.35
N GLU A 4 13.99 13.05 -3.17
CA GLU A 4 14.58 12.27 -4.27
C GLU A 4 14.93 10.80 -3.96
N PHE A 5 15.14 10.45 -2.68
CA PHE A 5 15.39 9.05 -2.32
C PHE A 5 14.10 8.22 -2.37
N ILE A 6 12.95 8.80 -2.02
CA ILE A 6 11.67 8.11 -1.93
C ILE A 6 11.15 7.75 -3.32
N GLU A 7 11.24 8.67 -4.28
CA GLU A 7 10.89 8.36 -5.67
C GLU A 7 11.78 7.23 -6.21
N ALA A 8 13.05 7.15 -5.77
CA ALA A 8 13.92 6.03 -6.13
C ALA A 8 13.47 4.69 -5.55
N TRP A 9 12.93 4.63 -4.32
CA TRP A 9 12.37 3.40 -3.74
C TRP A 9 11.07 2.96 -4.42
N SER A 10 10.20 3.91 -4.77
CA SER A 10 8.98 3.61 -5.53
C SER A 10 9.31 3.06 -6.91
N GLN A 11 10.26 3.68 -7.61
CA GLN A 11 10.74 3.21 -8.91
C GLN A 11 11.44 1.86 -8.81
N LEU A 12 12.25 1.63 -7.78
CA LEU A 12 12.92 0.35 -7.52
C LEU A 12 11.89 -0.76 -7.27
N GLY A 13 10.92 -0.53 -6.38
CA GLY A 13 9.86 -1.50 -6.09
C GLY A 13 9.01 -1.83 -7.33
N CYS A 14 8.74 -0.84 -8.17
CA CYS A 14 8.06 -1.05 -9.45
C CYS A 14 8.89 -1.92 -10.41
N LEU A 15 10.17 -1.62 -10.57
CA LEU A 15 11.08 -2.41 -11.41
C LEU A 15 11.25 -3.84 -10.89
N GLN A 16 11.39 -4.03 -9.57
CA GLN A 16 11.46 -5.36 -8.96
C GLN A 16 10.16 -6.15 -9.20
N ALA A 17 9.00 -5.50 -9.12
CA ALA A 17 7.73 -6.12 -9.43
C ALA A 17 7.56 -6.48 -10.93
N GLU A 18 8.18 -5.71 -11.84
CA GLU A 18 8.26 -6.06 -13.27
C GLU A 18 9.24 -7.23 -13.52
N LEU A 19 10.25 -7.37 -12.68
CA LEU A 19 11.21 -8.48 -12.69
C LEU A 19 10.72 -9.72 -11.94
N GLU A 20 9.47 -9.73 -11.47
CA GLU A 20 8.86 -10.79 -10.65
C GLU A 20 9.60 -11.06 -9.32
N GLU A 21 10.45 -10.13 -8.88
CA GLU A 21 11.13 -10.16 -7.59
C GLU A 21 10.23 -9.58 -6.48
N PHE A 22 9.06 -10.21 -6.27
CA PHE A 22 8.01 -9.64 -5.45
C PHE A 22 8.40 -9.45 -3.98
N GLU A 23 9.19 -10.36 -3.41
CA GLU A 23 9.68 -10.24 -2.04
C GLU A 23 10.59 -9.01 -1.86
N ALA A 24 11.51 -8.81 -2.80
CA ALA A 24 12.44 -7.68 -2.77
C ALA A 24 11.70 -6.34 -3.00
N ALA A 25 10.68 -6.35 -3.87
CA ALA A 25 9.78 -5.22 -4.06
C ALA A 25 9.03 -4.87 -2.77
N GLU A 26 8.51 -5.89 -2.06
CA GLU A 26 7.76 -5.71 -0.83
C GLU A 26 8.64 -5.13 0.29
N GLU A 27 9.87 -5.63 0.45
CA GLU A 27 10.83 -5.10 1.42
C GLU A 27 11.19 -3.64 1.13
N SER A 28 11.48 -3.33 -0.13
CA SER A 28 11.86 -1.98 -0.57
C SER A 28 10.74 -0.96 -0.33
N LEU A 29 9.50 -1.33 -0.68
CA LEU A 29 8.34 -0.45 -0.48
C LEU A 29 7.94 -0.33 1.00
N ARG A 30 8.08 -1.40 1.80
CA ARG A 30 7.89 -1.31 3.26
C ARG A 30 8.90 -0.36 3.90
N ALA A 31 10.16 -0.42 3.49
CA ALA A 31 11.19 0.49 3.97
C ALA A 31 10.83 1.94 3.62
N ALA A 32 10.34 2.19 2.39
CA ALA A 32 9.87 3.51 1.98
C ALA A 32 8.68 4.01 2.81
N LEU A 33 7.68 3.16 3.07
CA LEU A 33 6.53 3.48 3.92
C LEU A 33 6.93 3.76 5.37
N ALA A 34 7.94 3.07 5.90
CA ALA A 34 8.44 3.32 7.26
C ALA A 34 9.04 4.73 7.42
N ILE A 35 9.61 5.29 6.34
CA ILE A 35 10.18 6.64 6.34
C ILE A 35 9.09 7.67 6.03
N HIS A 36 8.22 7.40 5.05
CA HIS A 36 7.15 8.30 4.61
C HIS A 36 5.81 7.58 4.45
N PRO A 37 5.08 7.35 5.56
CA PRO A 37 3.83 6.58 5.54
C PRO A 37 2.69 7.30 4.79
N SER A 38 2.83 8.59 4.55
CA SER A 38 1.82 9.43 3.88
C SER A 38 2.18 9.78 2.44
N ASN A 39 3.22 9.17 1.87
CA ASN A 39 3.61 9.44 0.48
C ASN A 39 2.67 8.70 -0.49
N PRO A 40 1.90 9.40 -1.34
CA PRO A 40 0.94 8.77 -2.23
C PRO A 40 1.61 7.87 -3.28
N ASP A 41 2.80 8.20 -3.77
CA ASP A 41 3.51 7.37 -4.77
C ASP A 41 3.93 6.02 -4.19
N VAL A 42 4.41 6.00 -2.94
CA VAL A 42 4.78 4.75 -2.27
C VAL A 42 3.55 3.91 -1.96
N LEU A 43 2.47 4.53 -1.46
CA LEU A 43 1.19 3.87 -1.20
C LEU A 43 0.61 3.24 -2.47
N LEU A 44 0.68 3.96 -3.59
CA LEU A 44 0.29 3.51 -4.93
C LEU A 44 1.11 2.28 -5.35
N SER A 45 2.44 2.37 -5.32
CA SER A 45 3.32 1.27 -5.72
C SER A 45 3.09 0.02 -4.86
N PHE A 46 2.86 0.19 -3.56
CA PHE A 46 2.59 -0.93 -2.66
C PHE A 46 1.23 -1.59 -2.93
N ALA A 47 0.19 -0.78 -3.18
CA ALA A 47 -1.12 -1.30 -3.54
C ALA A 47 -1.08 -2.11 -4.86
N GLN A 48 -0.36 -1.61 -5.87
CA GLN A 48 -0.15 -2.32 -7.14
C GLN A 48 0.63 -3.62 -6.97
N LEU A 49 1.66 -3.64 -6.12
CA LEU A 49 2.40 -4.87 -5.81
C LEU A 49 1.49 -5.91 -5.16
N LEU A 50 0.67 -5.51 -4.18
CA LEU A 50 -0.26 -6.40 -3.50
C LEU A 50 -1.33 -6.96 -4.45
N ASP A 51 -1.79 -6.16 -5.41
CA ASP A 51 -2.71 -6.63 -6.46
C ASP A 51 -2.06 -7.71 -7.33
N ARG A 52 -0.78 -7.54 -7.71
CA ARG A 52 -0.03 -8.57 -8.46
C ARG A 52 0.18 -9.84 -7.67
N LEU A 53 0.36 -9.72 -6.36
CA LEU A 53 0.47 -10.84 -5.43
C LEU A 53 -0.88 -11.51 -5.11
N GLY A 54 -2.00 -10.99 -5.61
CA GLY A 54 -3.35 -11.50 -5.32
C GLY A 54 -3.84 -11.20 -3.90
N ARG A 55 -3.16 -10.31 -3.16
CA ARG A 55 -3.50 -9.89 -1.80
C ARG A 55 -4.50 -8.74 -1.82
N GLU A 56 -5.65 -8.98 -2.46
CA GLU A 56 -6.62 -7.93 -2.80
C GLU A 56 -7.16 -7.18 -1.58
N SER A 57 -7.44 -7.88 -0.47
CA SER A 57 -7.93 -7.26 0.77
C SER A 57 -6.94 -6.25 1.35
N GLU A 58 -5.64 -6.54 1.29
CA GLU A 58 -4.60 -5.64 1.76
C GLU A 58 -4.40 -4.49 0.77
N ALA A 59 -4.40 -4.78 -0.52
CA ALA A 59 -4.27 -3.77 -1.56
C ALA A 59 -5.34 -2.68 -1.44
N VAL A 60 -6.59 -3.06 -1.18
CA VAL A 60 -7.71 -2.11 -0.98
C VAL A 60 -7.44 -1.12 0.15
N GLU A 61 -6.81 -1.55 1.24
CA GLU A 61 -6.49 -0.66 2.35
C GLU A 61 -5.45 0.39 1.94
N TYR A 62 -4.44 0.00 1.15
CA TYR A 62 -3.46 0.95 0.61
C TYR A 62 -4.05 1.83 -0.49
N TRP A 63 -4.98 1.35 -1.31
CA TRP A 63 -5.73 2.16 -2.26
C TRP A 63 -6.60 3.22 -1.56
N ARG A 64 -7.21 2.88 -0.42
CA ARG A 64 -7.94 3.84 0.43
C ARG A 64 -7.00 4.90 0.99
N GLN A 65 -5.84 4.51 1.51
CA GLN A 65 -4.85 5.44 2.03
C GLN A 65 -4.31 6.36 0.93
N TYR A 66 -4.00 5.84 -0.26
CA TYR A 66 -3.62 6.63 -1.42
C TYR A 66 -4.66 7.73 -1.71
N LEU A 67 -5.95 7.37 -1.75
CA LEU A 67 -7.04 8.32 -2.00
C LEU A 67 -7.21 9.39 -0.92
N GLN A 68 -6.74 9.16 0.31
CA GLN A 68 -6.75 10.19 1.36
C GLN A 68 -5.78 11.33 1.05
N PHE A 69 -4.64 11.02 0.42
CA PHE A 69 -3.60 12.00 0.09
C PHE A 69 -3.72 12.52 -1.34
N ASP A 70 -4.06 11.64 -2.29
CA ASP A 70 -4.20 11.98 -3.70
C ASP A 70 -5.55 11.50 -4.27
N SER A 71 -6.59 12.26 -3.92
CA SER A 71 -7.96 11.98 -4.34
C SER A 71 -8.28 12.37 -5.78
N ARG A 72 -7.41 13.13 -6.47
CA ARG A 72 -7.67 13.63 -7.84
C ARG A 72 -6.53 13.36 -8.82
N GLY A 73 -5.53 12.60 -8.38
CA GLY A 73 -4.40 12.22 -9.20
C GLY A 73 -4.74 11.22 -10.30
N PRO A 74 -3.75 10.90 -11.15
CA PRO A 74 -3.95 10.06 -12.33
C PRO A 74 -4.44 8.65 -11.99
N TRP A 75 -4.14 8.14 -10.80
CA TRP A 75 -4.56 6.82 -10.34
C TRP A 75 -5.84 6.84 -9.49
N SER A 76 -6.43 8.01 -9.22
CA SER A 76 -7.58 8.14 -8.33
C SER A 76 -8.79 7.35 -8.80
N GLU A 77 -9.04 7.26 -10.10
CA GLU A 77 -10.16 6.48 -10.64
C GLU A 77 -9.93 4.97 -10.50
N HIS A 78 -8.71 4.51 -10.77
CA HIS A 78 -8.35 3.11 -10.57
C HIS A 78 -8.44 2.72 -9.09
N ALA A 79 -7.93 3.57 -8.20
CA ALA A 79 -8.03 3.36 -6.76
C ALA A 79 -9.49 3.26 -6.30
N ARG A 80 -10.38 4.13 -6.79
CA ARG A 80 -11.83 4.04 -6.51
C ARG A 80 -12.43 2.73 -6.98
N MET A 81 -12.05 2.26 -8.17
CA MET A 81 -12.51 0.98 -8.71
C MET A 81 -12.07 -0.18 -7.81
N ARG A 82 -10.80 -0.22 -7.39
CA ARG A 82 -10.29 -1.29 -6.50
C ARG A 82 -11.02 -1.28 -5.15
N VAL A 83 -11.25 -0.11 -4.57
CA VAL A 83 -11.99 0.03 -3.30
C VAL A 83 -13.46 -0.38 -3.43
N GLY A 84 -14.16 0.05 -4.49
CA GLY A 84 -15.57 -0.27 -4.71
C GLY A 84 -15.84 -1.70 -5.20
N GLY A 85 -14.86 -2.31 -5.88
CA GLY A 85 -14.96 -3.69 -6.38
C GLY A 85 -15.05 -4.73 -5.26
N LEU A 86 -14.30 -4.55 -4.18
CA LEU A 86 -14.35 -5.44 -3.01
C LEU A 86 -15.67 -5.30 -2.24
N GLU A 87 -16.20 -4.09 -2.10
CA GLU A 87 -17.49 -3.83 -1.43
C GLU A 87 -18.67 -4.43 -2.18
N SER A 88 -18.55 -4.55 -3.51
CA SER A 88 -19.56 -5.16 -4.37
C SER A 88 -19.48 -6.69 -4.39
N GLY A 89 -18.38 -7.27 -3.92
CA GLY A 89 -18.09 -8.71 -3.98
C GLY A 89 -18.42 -9.51 -2.70
N THR A 90 -18.64 -8.87 -1.55
CA THR A 90 -18.77 -9.59 -0.28
C THR A 90 -19.77 -8.94 0.68
N GLY A 91 -20.99 -9.47 0.69
CA GLY A 91 -21.75 -9.57 1.94
C GLY A 91 -21.05 -10.55 2.89
N GLY A 92 -20.68 -10.07 4.07
CA GLY A 92 -20.06 -10.84 5.16
C GLY A 92 -18.54 -10.63 5.25
N GLY A 93 -17.96 -10.14 6.33
CA GLY A 93 -18.49 -9.81 7.64
C GLY A 93 -17.33 -9.37 8.54
N CYS A 94 -17.66 -8.47 9.47
CA CYS A 94 -16.95 -8.15 10.72
C CYS A 94 -15.59 -7.44 10.62
N VAL A 95 -15.69 -6.12 10.78
CA VAL A 95 -14.68 -5.30 11.45
C VAL A 95 -14.49 -5.77 12.91
N ALA A 96 -13.24 -6.08 13.27
CA ALA A 96 -12.68 -5.97 14.62
C ALA A 96 -11.16 -5.81 14.38
N GLY A 97 -10.50 -4.69 14.67
CA GLY A 97 -10.67 -3.81 15.82
C GLY A 97 -9.65 -4.23 16.88
N ALA A 98 -8.49 -3.55 16.88
CA ALA A 98 -7.41 -3.45 17.91
C ALA A 98 -6.04 -3.67 17.21
N GLY A 99 -5.15 -2.68 17.08
CA GLY A 99 -4.82 -1.68 18.08
C GLY A 99 -4.04 -2.34 19.22
N LEU A 100 -2.89 -2.94 18.93
CA LEU A 100 -1.97 -3.40 19.97
C LEU A 100 -1.18 -2.19 20.49
N PRO A 101 -1.23 -1.86 21.80
CA PRO A 101 -0.29 -0.93 22.39
C PRO A 101 1.09 -1.60 22.52
N LEU A 102 2.15 -0.84 22.21
CA LEU A 102 3.56 -1.24 22.25
C LEU A 102 4.14 -1.26 23.68
N GLU A 103 3.42 -1.82 24.65
CA GLU A 103 3.93 -1.92 26.03
C GLU A 103 3.67 -3.31 26.62
N SER A 104 4.61 -4.22 26.38
CA SER A 104 4.96 -5.30 27.33
C SER A 104 6.25 -5.99 26.86
N LEU A 105 7.38 -5.35 27.13
CA LEU A 105 8.66 -6.03 27.22
C LEU A 105 9.38 -5.44 28.43
N LEU A 106 9.10 -6.02 29.60
CA LEU A 106 9.95 -6.04 30.81
C LEU A 106 9.17 -6.81 31.91
N ASP A 107 9.30 -8.14 31.90
CA ASP A 107 9.56 -8.94 33.11
C ASP A 107 10.38 -10.18 32.67
#